data_AF-A0A1Y3N969-F1
#
_entry.id   AF-A0A1Y3N969-F1
#
_cell.length_a   1.000
_cell.length_b   1.000
_cell.length_c   1.000
_cell.angle_alpha   90.00
_cell.angle_beta   90.00
_cell.angle_gamma   90.00
#
_symmetry.space_group_name_H-M   'P 1'
#
loop_
_entity.id
_entity.type
_entity.pdbx_description
1 polymer ?
#
loop_
_entity_poly.entity_id
_entity_poly.type
_entity_poly.pdbx_seq_one_letter_code
_entity_poly.pdbx_strand_id
1 'polypeptide(L)'
;GIDSEYINLEHAVNYDDFSNVPNLSDKFFQILSEKFAIPVQACLDQNKVPVVTGFFGLIPGSLLNTIGRGYTDLCAALIAVGLKARELQIWKEVDGVFTADPRKTPKAKLLKELTASEAAELTFFGSEVIHPYVMKQAVLSGIPVKIKCVFNPEDQGTLIVLDSKSEDSRSEDTVYENEPTAVTIKDNVTLIHIDLNTPSSSFNTIHSLLHQLEKKGISPDLVSISQQKVLLALTETGKELEKFIHTVKTNEFAEVKRDMCILALITPPVVDKLSLATRMLTVLSENNIMVEMISHGASNNNIACVISNKESIKAMQLVHDECIIESISKTDELKEKIFEEEITTSEEISTVTKDSSVATAVAKPSKSKKISSIKKFFRLRRNKRNSVEVK
;
A
#
# COMPACT_ATOMS: atom_id res chain seq x y z
N GLY A 1 36.86 15.78 1.66
CA GLY A 1 36.16 16.86 2.37
C GLY A 1 35.24 16.30 3.42
N ILE A 2 34.45 15.28 3.06
CA ILE A 2 33.69 14.45 4.01
C ILE A 2 34.56 13.26 4.39
N ASP A 3 34.66 12.95 5.69
CA ASP A 3 35.36 11.77 6.16
C ASP A 3 34.45 10.55 5.98
N SER A 4 34.87 9.60 5.16
CA SER A 4 34.05 8.46 4.74
C SER A 4 34.90 7.21 4.60
N GLU A 5 34.32 6.06 4.95
CA GLU A 5 35.00 4.78 4.93
C GLU A 5 34.17 3.75 4.14
N TYR A 6 34.83 3.03 3.24
CA TYR A 6 34.21 1.92 2.53
C TYR A 6 34.09 0.71 3.46
N ILE A 7 32.89 0.15 3.57
CA ILE A 7 32.61 -1.04 4.37
C ILE A 7 32.28 -2.20 3.44
N ASN A 8 33.15 -3.21 3.43
CA ASN A 8 32.88 -4.46 2.74
C ASN A 8 32.13 -5.42 3.68
N LEU A 9 30.90 -5.80 3.28
CA LEU A 9 30.07 -6.76 4.03
C LEU A 9 30.24 -8.22 3.58
N GLU A 10 31.10 -8.52 2.59
CA GLU A 10 31.29 -9.86 2.02
C GLU A 10 31.56 -10.94 3.08
N HIS A 11 32.33 -10.61 4.12
CA HIS A 11 32.71 -11.50 5.21
C HIS A 11 31.99 -11.19 6.53
N ALA A 12 30.93 -10.38 6.49
CA ALA A 12 30.18 -10.03 7.70
C ALA A 12 29.47 -11.25 8.32
N VAL A 13 29.27 -12.33 7.55
CA VAL A 13 28.48 -13.49 7.96
C VAL A 13 29.17 -14.79 7.55
N ASN A 14 29.08 -15.81 8.40
CA ASN A 14 29.62 -17.14 8.12
C ASN A 14 28.50 -18.14 7.83
N TYR A 15 28.80 -19.18 7.06
CA TYR A 15 27.83 -20.24 6.73
C TYR A 15 27.29 -20.93 8.00
N ASP A 16 28.16 -21.11 9.00
CA ASP A 16 27.82 -21.74 10.27
C ASP A 16 26.79 -20.97 11.10
N ASP A 17 26.62 -19.66 10.85
CA ASP A 17 25.61 -18.84 11.52
C ASP A 17 24.17 -19.30 11.15
N PHE A 18 24.00 -20.10 10.08
CA PHE A 18 22.71 -20.48 9.51
C PHE A 18 22.41 -21.98 9.46
N SER A 19 23.28 -22.84 10.00
CA SER A 19 23.22 -24.30 9.85
C SER A 19 21.87 -24.94 10.27
N ASN A 20 21.10 -24.26 11.14
CA ASN A 20 19.77 -24.70 11.62
C ASN A 20 18.67 -23.65 11.40
N VAL A 21 18.87 -22.73 10.45
CA VAL A 21 17.93 -21.62 10.21
C VAL A 21 17.30 -21.80 8.82
N PRO A 22 15.97 -21.88 8.72
CA PRO A 22 15.30 -21.91 7.42
C PRO A 22 15.63 -20.63 6.62
N ASN A 23 15.90 -20.79 5.33
CA ASN A 23 16.16 -19.67 4.42
C ASN A 23 14.99 -18.68 4.44
N LEU A 24 15.32 -17.38 4.44
CA LEU A 24 14.35 -16.27 4.44
C LEU A 24 13.33 -16.29 5.60
N SER A 25 13.64 -16.99 6.69
CA SER A 25 12.87 -16.90 7.93
C SER A 25 13.12 -15.58 8.65
N ASP A 26 12.24 -15.21 9.58
CA ASP A 26 12.43 -13.99 10.38
C ASP A 26 13.73 -14.04 11.20
N LYS A 27 14.10 -15.23 11.71
CA LYS A 27 15.37 -15.47 12.40
C LYS A 27 16.58 -15.28 11.48
N PHE A 28 16.47 -15.68 10.21
CA PHE A 28 17.51 -15.46 9.21
C PHE A 28 17.77 -13.96 9.01
N PHE A 29 16.72 -13.16 8.83
CA PHE A 29 16.87 -11.71 8.66
C PHE A 29 17.36 -11.01 9.93
N GLN A 30 16.95 -11.47 11.11
CA GLN A 30 17.45 -10.95 12.38
C GLN A 30 18.98 -11.10 12.47
N ILE A 31 19.51 -12.30 12.23
CA ILE A 31 20.97 -12.55 12.28
C ILE A 31 21.70 -11.65 11.28
N LEU A 32 21.19 -11.52 10.05
CA LEU A 32 21.78 -10.65 9.05
C LEU A 32 21.80 -9.18 9.50
N SER A 33 20.70 -8.67 10.05
CA SER A 33 20.61 -7.30 10.53
C SER A 33 21.65 -6.98 11.61
N GLU A 34 21.83 -7.89 12.57
CA GLU A 34 22.80 -7.75 13.66
C GLU A 34 24.24 -7.77 13.11
N LYS A 35 24.55 -8.73 12.22
CA LYS A 35 25.89 -8.88 11.64
C LYS A 35 26.27 -7.72 10.74
N PHE A 36 25.35 -7.21 9.93
CA PHE A 36 25.60 -6.05 9.06
C PHE A 36 25.76 -4.75 9.85
N ALA A 37 25.09 -4.62 10.99
CA ALA A 37 25.17 -3.42 11.82
C ALA A 37 26.55 -3.27 12.49
N ILE A 38 27.22 -4.35 12.88
CA ILE A 38 28.51 -4.31 13.61
C ILE A 38 29.58 -3.47 12.89
N PRO A 39 29.98 -3.77 11.63
CA PRO A 39 31.02 -3.00 10.95
C PRO A 39 30.58 -1.57 10.65
N VAL A 40 29.29 -1.35 10.39
CA VAL A 40 28.73 -0.01 10.17
C VAL A 40 28.79 0.83 11.44
N GLN A 41 28.42 0.25 12.59
CA GLN A 41 28.50 0.91 13.89
C GLN A 41 29.95 1.28 14.24
N ALA A 42 30.91 0.39 14.01
CA ALA A 42 32.33 0.65 14.27
C ALA A 42 32.89 1.83 13.45
N CYS A 43 32.37 2.06 12.23
CA CYS A 43 32.70 3.21 11.40
C CYS A 43 32.03 4.50 11.92
N LEU A 44 30.75 4.41 12.31
CA LEU A 44 30.01 5.53 12.90
C LEU A 44 30.64 6.01 14.21
N ASP A 45 31.14 5.09 15.05
CA ASP A 45 31.84 5.39 16.31
C ASP A 45 33.14 6.19 16.08
N GLN A 46 33.72 6.12 14.88
CA GLN A 46 34.86 6.92 14.46
C GLN A 46 34.46 8.27 13.83
N ASN A 47 33.16 8.64 13.86
CA ASN A 47 32.59 9.83 13.20
C ASN A 47 32.83 9.89 11.68
N LYS A 48 32.91 8.73 11.02
CA LYS A 48 33.02 8.64 9.56
C LYS A 48 31.69 8.26 8.93
N VAL A 49 31.50 8.64 7.67
CA VAL A 49 30.35 8.24 6.87
C VAL A 49 30.60 6.84 6.27
N PRO A 50 29.84 5.80 6.67
CA PRO A 50 29.98 4.48 6.10
C PRO A 50 29.43 4.41 4.67
N VAL A 51 30.22 3.90 3.73
CA VAL A 51 29.82 3.66 2.34
C VAL A 51 29.77 2.16 2.09
N VAL A 52 28.57 1.64 1.84
CA VAL A 52 28.30 0.21 1.68
C VAL A 52 27.77 -0.06 0.28
N THR A 53 28.26 -1.10 -0.39
CA THR A 53 27.89 -1.43 -1.79
C THR A 53 26.63 -2.30 -1.90
N GLY A 54 25.84 -2.47 -0.84
CA GLY A 54 24.93 -3.60 -0.70
C GLY A 54 25.69 -4.89 -0.33
N PHE A 55 24.98 -6.02 -0.28
CA PHE A 55 25.58 -7.29 0.11
C PHE A 55 25.86 -8.22 -1.07
N PHE A 56 27.10 -8.69 -1.18
CA PHE A 56 27.59 -9.57 -2.26
C PHE A 56 28.30 -10.85 -1.76
N GLY A 57 28.17 -11.20 -0.47
CA GLY A 57 28.84 -12.36 0.12
C GLY A 57 28.10 -13.69 -0.04
N LEU A 58 28.73 -14.75 0.48
CA LEU A 58 28.16 -16.11 0.50
C LEU A 58 27.09 -16.21 1.59
N ILE A 59 25.83 -16.24 1.18
CA ILE A 59 24.68 -16.57 2.04
C ILE A 59 24.13 -17.94 1.61
N PRO A 60 23.76 -18.84 2.55
CA PRO A 60 23.03 -20.06 2.20
C PRO A 60 21.77 -19.74 1.39
N GLY A 61 21.65 -20.33 0.20
CA GLY A 61 20.55 -20.03 -0.73
C GLY A 61 20.77 -18.81 -1.64
N SER A 62 21.84 -18.03 -1.45
CA SER A 62 22.14 -16.78 -2.16
C SER A 62 20.99 -15.77 -2.10
N LEU A 63 21.15 -14.74 -1.27
CA LEU A 63 20.19 -13.64 -1.14
C LEU A 63 19.91 -13.00 -2.52
N LEU A 64 20.95 -12.87 -3.36
CA LEU A 64 20.84 -12.35 -4.73
C LEU A 64 19.98 -13.24 -5.63
N ASN A 65 20.18 -14.56 -5.60
CA ASN A 65 19.40 -15.47 -6.45
C ASN A 65 17.96 -15.60 -5.98
N THR A 66 17.72 -15.45 -4.67
CA THR A 66 16.38 -15.67 -4.09
C THR A 66 15.53 -14.41 -4.10
N ILE A 67 16.12 -13.23 -3.93
CA ILE A 67 15.39 -11.93 -3.90
C ILE A 67 15.48 -11.21 -5.24
N GLY A 68 16.59 -11.34 -5.98
CA GLY A 68 16.77 -10.67 -7.26
C GLY A 68 16.77 -9.14 -7.12
N ARG A 69 15.95 -8.46 -7.92
CA ARG A 69 15.89 -6.99 -7.99
C ARG A 69 15.36 -6.41 -6.67
N GLY A 70 16.08 -5.45 -6.07
CA GLY A 70 15.70 -4.84 -4.78
C GLY A 70 16.50 -5.37 -3.57
N TYR A 71 17.50 -6.23 -3.79
CA TYR A 71 18.38 -6.70 -2.72
C TYR A 71 19.17 -5.57 -2.03
N THR A 72 19.53 -4.50 -2.75
CA THR A 72 20.23 -3.35 -2.17
C THR A 72 19.32 -2.60 -1.18
N ASP A 73 18.05 -2.39 -1.55
CA ASP A 73 17.05 -1.79 -0.66
C ASP A 73 16.87 -2.67 0.60
N LEU A 74 16.87 -3.99 0.43
CA LEU A 74 16.79 -4.93 1.55
C LEU A 74 18.03 -4.87 2.43
N CYS A 75 19.23 -4.80 1.86
CA CYS A 75 20.47 -4.66 2.62
C CYS A 75 20.45 -3.36 3.46
N ALA A 76 20.03 -2.25 2.86
CA ALA A 76 19.86 -0.98 3.57
C ALA A 76 18.80 -1.10 4.69
N ALA A 77 17.69 -1.80 4.45
CA ALA A 77 16.67 -2.08 5.46
C ALA A 77 17.22 -2.91 6.63
N LEU A 78 18.00 -3.95 6.36
CA LEU A 78 18.60 -4.79 7.40
C LEU A 78 19.61 -4.02 8.25
N ILE A 79 20.44 -3.18 7.62
CA ILE A 79 21.36 -2.29 8.34
C ILE A 79 20.56 -1.30 9.21
N ALA A 80 19.51 -0.69 8.67
CA ALA A 80 18.66 0.24 9.40
C ALA A 80 18.02 -0.44 10.63
N VAL A 81 17.52 -1.67 10.48
CA VAL A 81 16.97 -2.48 11.58
C VAL A 81 18.02 -2.78 12.64
N GLY A 82 19.20 -3.28 12.23
CA GLY A 82 20.27 -3.61 13.17
C GLY A 82 20.82 -2.41 13.94
N LEU A 83 20.89 -1.24 13.30
CA LEU A 83 21.29 0.02 13.93
C LEU A 83 20.15 0.74 14.68
N LYS A 84 18.91 0.24 14.59
CA LYS A 84 17.70 0.90 15.09
C LYS A 84 17.58 2.34 14.58
N ALA A 85 17.81 2.51 13.28
CA ALA A 85 17.77 3.81 12.62
C ALA A 85 16.41 4.48 12.80
N ARG A 86 16.41 5.82 12.85
CA ARG A 86 15.19 6.63 12.96
C ARG A 86 14.30 6.51 11.72
N GLU A 87 14.91 6.46 10.54
CA GLU A 87 14.23 6.30 9.27
C GLU A 87 15.18 5.64 8.26
N LEU A 88 14.61 4.92 7.29
CA LEU A 88 15.30 4.44 6.10
C LEU A 88 14.91 5.32 4.92
N GLN A 89 15.87 5.89 4.20
CA GLN A 89 15.60 6.64 2.98
C GLN A 89 15.98 5.82 1.75
N ILE A 90 15.05 5.66 0.82
CA ILE A 90 15.26 5.02 -0.48
C ILE A 90 15.16 6.11 -1.55
N TRP A 91 16.27 6.33 -2.24
CA TRP A 91 16.39 7.36 -3.27
C TRP A 91 16.17 6.74 -4.65
N LYS A 92 15.22 7.28 -5.40
CA LYS A 92 14.78 6.80 -6.71
C LYS A 92 14.76 7.93 -7.73
N GLU A 93 14.52 7.57 -9.00
CA GLU A 93 14.33 8.50 -10.12
C GLU A 93 12.90 9.08 -10.20
N VAL A 94 12.11 8.92 -9.13
CA VAL A 94 10.72 9.38 -9.04
C VAL A 94 10.49 10.12 -7.72
N ASP A 95 9.60 11.12 -7.73
CA ASP A 95 9.25 11.97 -6.58
C ASP A 95 8.72 11.18 -5.37
N GLY A 96 8.09 10.04 -5.64
CA GLY A 96 7.58 9.13 -4.61
C GLY A 96 6.48 8.26 -5.18
N VAL A 97 5.49 7.96 -4.34
CA VAL A 97 4.30 7.19 -4.71
C VAL A 97 3.18 8.14 -5.08
N PHE A 98 2.50 7.86 -6.18
CA PHE A 98 1.38 8.67 -6.66
C PHE A 98 0.05 7.96 -6.46
N THR A 99 -1.04 8.72 -6.42
CA THR A 99 -2.42 8.22 -6.38
C THR A 99 -2.80 7.37 -7.60
N ALA A 100 -2.07 7.49 -8.70
CA ALA A 100 -2.15 6.66 -9.91
C ALA A 100 -0.82 6.81 -10.67
N ASP A 101 -0.54 5.95 -11.66
CA ASP A 101 0.66 6.11 -12.49
C ASP A 101 0.60 7.48 -13.23
N PRO A 102 1.51 8.44 -12.94
CA PRO A 102 1.45 9.78 -13.52
C PRO A 102 1.69 9.78 -15.05
N ARG A 103 2.29 8.72 -15.59
CA ARG A 103 2.50 8.55 -17.04
C ARG A 103 1.19 8.22 -17.76
N LYS A 104 0.27 7.57 -17.07
CA LYS A 104 -1.03 7.12 -17.59
C LYS A 104 -2.16 8.06 -17.14
N THR A 105 -2.04 8.72 -15.98
CA THR A 105 -3.07 9.61 -15.41
C THR A 105 -2.46 10.98 -15.06
N PRO A 106 -2.65 12.02 -15.89
CA PRO A 106 -2.03 13.33 -15.68
C PRO A 106 -2.44 14.05 -14.39
N LYS A 107 -3.62 13.73 -13.84
CA LYS A 107 -4.13 14.29 -12.58
C LYS A 107 -3.59 13.58 -11.33
N ALA A 108 -2.69 12.61 -11.49
CA ALA A 108 -2.12 11.88 -10.36
C ALA A 108 -1.40 12.84 -9.40
N LYS A 109 -1.65 12.66 -8.10
CA LYS A 109 -1.07 13.47 -7.03
C LYS A 109 -0.04 12.64 -6.25
N LEU A 110 1.02 13.30 -5.79
CA LEU A 110 2.01 12.67 -4.91
C LEU A 110 1.40 12.38 -3.54
N LEU A 111 1.56 11.16 -3.05
CA LEU A 111 1.17 10.76 -1.71
C LEU A 111 2.26 11.19 -0.72
N LYS A 112 1.88 11.95 0.31
CA LYS A 112 2.80 12.39 1.36
C LYS A 112 3.09 11.28 2.37
N GLU A 113 2.08 10.50 2.71
CA GLU A 113 2.15 9.42 3.68
C GLU A 113 1.34 8.22 3.19
N LEU A 114 1.79 7.02 3.54
CA LEU A 114 1.17 5.74 3.17
C LEU A 114 1.40 4.73 4.30
N THR A 115 0.40 3.91 4.63
CA THR A 115 0.61 2.82 5.61
C THR A 115 1.28 1.61 4.97
N ALA A 116 1.90 0.77 5.78
CA ALA A 116 2.60 -0.44 5.35
C ALA A 116 1.66 -1.37 4.57
N SER A 117 0.43 -1.55 5.08
CA SER A 117 -0.57 -2.39 4.43
C SER A 117 -1.01 -1.84 3.07
N GLU A 118 -1.21 -0.53 2.94
CA GLU A 118 -1.56 0.08 1.65
C GLU A 118 -0.41 0.00 0.64
N ALA A 119 0.83 0.21 1.10
CA ALA A 119 2.01 0.08 0.27
C ALA A 119 2.24 -1.35 -0.24
N ALA A 120 1.95 -2.34 0.61
CA ALA A 120 2.02 -3.75 0.23
C ALA A 120 1.01 -4.08 -0.86
N GLU A 121 -0.23 -3.61 -0.73
CA GLU A 121 -1.28 -3.80 -1.74
C GLU A 121 -0.95 -3.10 -3.06
N LEU A 122 -0.46 -1.85 -3.00
CA LEU A 122 0.00 -1.13 -4.19
C LEU A 122 1.10 -1.90 -4.93
N THR A 123 2.07 -2.43 -4.18
CA THR A 123 3.16 -3.24 -4.75
C THR A 123 2.63 -4.52 -5.38
N PHE A 124 1.70 -5.20 -4.72
CA PHE A 124 1.10 -6.44 -5.21
C PHE A 124 0.37 -6.25 -6.56
N PHE A 125 -0.35 -5.14 -6.72
CA PHE A 125 -1.09 -4.79 -7.93
C PHE A 125 -0.30 -3.95 -8.95
N GLY A 126 1.03 -4.05 -8.93
CA GLY A 126 1.89 -3.60 -10.04
C GLY A 126 2.52 -2.21 -9.88
N SER A 127 2.31 -1.52 -8.75
CA SER A 127 3.05 -0.30 -8.45
C SER A 127 4.44 -0.67 -7.90
N GLU A 128 5.49 -0.70 -8.75
CA GLU A 128 6.87 -1.04 -8.34
C GLU A 128 7.48 0.04 -7.43
N VAL A 129 7.01 0.10 -6.19
CA VAL A 129 7.38 1.13 -5.23
C VAL A 129 8.52 0.65 -4.33
N ILE A 130 8.36 -0.50 -3.68
CA ILE A 130 9.34 -1.05 -2.73
C ILE A 130 9.31 -2.57 -2.79
N HIS A 131 10.46 -3.22 -2.58
CA HIS A 131 10.51 -4.67 -2.49
C HIS A 131 9.72 -5.20 -1.26
N PRO A 132 8.88 -6.24 -1.37
CA PRO A 132 8.07 -6.75 -0.25
C PRO A 132 8.86 -7.08 1.03
N TYR A 133 10.06 -7.69 0.90
CA TYR A 133 10.93 -7.93 2.06
C TYR A 133 11.41 -6.66 2.76
N VAL A 134 11.61 -5.55 2.05
CA VAL A 134 11.99 -4.26 2.68
C VAL A 134 10.85 -3.77 3.57
N MET A 135 9.62 -3.85 3.07
CA MET A 135 8.41 -3.53 3.84
C MET A 135 8.33 -4.39 5.10
N LYS A 136 8.49 -5.71 4.93
CA LYS A 136 8.43 -6.69 6.02
C LYS A 136 9.52 -6.45 7.07
N GLN A 137 10.75 -6.14 6.67
CA GLN A 137 11.86 -6.01 7.60
C GLN A 137 11.91 -4.63 8.27
N ALA A 138 11.86 -3.54 7.50
CA ALA A 138 11.97 -2.19 8.05
C ALA A 138 10.69 -1.75 8.77
N VAL A 139 9.55 -1.79 8.06
CA VAL A 139 8.32 -1.15 8.56
C VAL A 139 7.72 -1.93 9.72
N LEU A 140 7.68 -3.27 9.65
CA LEU A 140 7.21 -4.09 10.78
C LEU A 140 8.14 -4.05 12.00
N SER A 141 9.41 -3.70 11.80
CA SER A 141 10.36 -3.43 12.90
C SER A 141 10.22 -1.99 13.44
N GLY A 142 9.22 -1.24 12.97
CA GLY A 142 8.86 0.09 13.46
C GLY A 142 9.70 1.23 12.88
N ILE A 143 10.51 0.97 11.85
CA ILE A 143 11.33 1.95 11.14
C ILE A 143 10.55 2.47 9.92
N PRO A 144 10.17 3.76 9.90
CA PRO A 144 9.54 4.37 8.73
C PRO A 144 10.48 4.37 7.52
N VAL A 145 9.92 4.17 6.34
CA VAL A 145 10.67 4.20 5.07
C VAL A 145 10.24 5.41 4.26
N LYS A 146 11.17 6.25 3.85
CA LYS A 146 10.91 7.45 3.05
C LYS A 146 11.44 7.25 1.63
N ILE A 147 10.58 7.44 0.63
CA ILE A 147 10.94 7.38 -0.78
C ILE A 147 11.18 8.80 -1.26
N LYS A 148 12.38 9.07 -1.79
CA LYS A 148 12.82 10.39 -2.24
C LYS A 148 13.32 10.35 -3.67
N CYS A 149 13.31 11.51 -4.34
CA CYS A 149 13.82 11.67 -5.69
C CYS A 149 15.26 12.18 -5.72
N VAL A 150 16.13 11.51 -6.48
CA VAL A 150 17.51 11.96 -6.71
C VAL A 150 17.57 13.28 -7.49
N PHE A 151 16.57 13.57 -8.33
CA PHE A 151 16.49 14.79 -9.12
C PHE A 151 15.86 15.96 -8.36
N ASN A 152 15.13 15.68 -7.27
CA ASN A 152 14.46 16.69 -6.44
C ASN A 152 14.70 16.43 -4.94
N PRO A 153 15.93 16.67 -4.44
CA PRO A 153 16.32 16.26 -3.09
C PRO A 153 15.66 17.06 -1.96
N GLU A 154 15.18 18.27 -2.25
CA GLU A 154 14.50 19.13 -1.29
C GLU A 154 13.07 18.68 -0.99
N ASP A 155 12.46 17.90 -1.89
CA ASP A 155 11.14 17.34 -1.67
C ASP A 155 11.17 16.30 -0.53
N GLN A 156 10.09 16.23 0.23
CA GLN A 156 9.92 15.26 1.30
C GLN A 156 9.59 13.86 0.75
N GLY A 157 9.05 13.79 -0.48
CA GLY A 157 8.66 12.55 -1.12
C GLY A 157 7.51 11.85 -0.36
N THR A 158 7.53 10.52 -0.33
CA THR A 158 6.49 9.71 0.34
C THR A 158 7.04 9.00 1.57
N LEU A 159 6.38 9.19 2.71
CA LEU A 159 6.68 8.48 3.95
C LEU A 159 5.80 7.24 4.11
N ILE A 160 6.40 6.09 4.36
CA ILE A 160 5.70 4.83 4.63
C ILE A 160 5.84 4.48 6.11
N VAL A 161 4.71 4.31 6.79
CA VAL A 161 4.63 4.10 8.24
C VAL A 161 3.90 2.82 8.61
N LEU A 162 4.13 2.33 9.83
CA LEU A 162 3.39 1.20 10.37
C LEU A 162 1.92 1.57 10.63
N ASP A 163 1.01 0.65 10.33
CA ASP A 163 -0.45 0.83 10.42
C ASP A 163 -0.95 1.31 11.80
N SER A 164 -0.18 1.07 12.86
CA SER A 164 -0.56 1.31 14.26
C SER A 164 0.05 2.55 14.93
N LYS A 165 0.90 3.33 14.26
CA LYS A 165 1.43 4.57 14.86
C LYS A 165 0.52 5.76 14.56
N SER A 166 -0.58 5.87 15.32
CA SER A 166 -1.44 7.04 15.23
C SER A 166 -2.47 7.19 16.33
N GLU A 167 -2.02 7.76 17.44
CA GLU A 167 -2.82 8.80 18.10
C GLU A 167 -1.96 10.04 18.41
N ASP A 168 -0.64 9.89 18.62
CA ASP A 168 0.21 10.98 19.14
C ASP A 168 1.31 11.54 18.21
N SER A 169 1.53 11.00 17.01
CA SER A 169 2.63 11.45 16.12
C SER A 169 2.22 11.78 14.69
N ARG A 170 0.92 11.73 14.38
CA ARG A 170 0.38 12.22 13.11
C ARG A 170 0.32 13.75 13.15
N SER A 171 1.08 14.40 12.28
CA SER A 171 1.00 15.85 12.08
C SER A 171 -0.45 16.29 11.84
N GLU A 172 -0.82 17.48 12.32
CA GLU A 172 -2.19 18.03 12.23
C GLU A 172 -2.78 18.09 10.79
N ASP A 173 -1.96 17.82 9.76
CA ASP A 173 -2.34 17.81 8.34
C ASP A 173 -2.72 16.42 7.76
N THR A 174 -2.55 15.31 8.48
CA THR A 174 -2.89 13.96 7.95
C THR A 174 -4.36 13.60 8.24
N VAL A 175 -5.27 14.33 7.61
CA VAL A 175 -6.73 14.09 7.65
C VAL A 175 -7.16 13.33 6.39
N TYR A 176 -6.53 12.20 6.11
CA TYR A 176 -6.93 11.29 5.01
C TYR A 176 -7.46 9.95 5.53
N GLU A 177 -7.89 9.91 6.80
CA GLU A 177 -8.32 8.66 7.43
C GLU A 177 -9.57 8.03 6.79
N ASN A 178 -10.27 8.68 5.85
CA ASN A 178 -11.47 8.13 5.22
C ASN A 178 -11.47 8.19 3.68
N GLU A 179 -10.33 8.43 3.03
CA GLU A 179 -10.26 8.60 1.57
C GLU A 179 -9.55 7.42 0.90
N PRO A 180 -9.93 7.04 -0.33
CA PRO A 180 -9.16 6.10 -1.11
C PRO A 180 -7.78 6.67 -1.44
N THR A 181 -6.78 5.81 -1.40
CA THR A 181 -5.37 6.20 -1.43
C THR A 181 -4.85 6.28 -2.85
N ALA A 182 -5.10 5.23 -3.64
CA ALA A 182 -4.54 5.14 -4.98
C ALA A 182 -5.31 4.15 -5.87
N VAL A 183 -5.17 4.30 -7.18
CA VAL A 183 -5.62 3.36 -8.20
C VAL A 183 -4.40 2.83 -8.94
N THR A 184 -4.32 1.52 -9.12
CA THR A 184 -3.25 0.86 -9.87
C THR A 184 -3.79 -0.20 -10.81
N ILE A 185 -3.00 -0.55 -11.81
CA ILE A 185 -3.30 -1.62 -12.76
C ILE A 185 -2.16 -2.62 -12.80
N LYS A 186 -2.52 -3.90 -12.73
CA LYS A 186 -1.63 -5.02 -13.05
C LYS A 186 -1.99 -5.56 -14.42
N ASP A 187 -1.12 -5.34 -15.40
CA ASP A 187 -1.30 -5.74 -16.80
C ASP A 187 -0.99 -7.24 -17.00
N ASN A 188 -1.29 -7.77 -18.21
CA ASN A 188 -0.94 -9.12 -18.66
C ASN A 188 -1.55 -10.27 -17.84
N VAL A 189 -2.80 -10.10 -17.42
CA VAL A 189 -3.54 -11.09 -16.65
C VAL A 189 -4.24 -12.08 -17.60
N THR A 190 -4.15 -13.36 -17.26
CA THR A 190 -4.95 -14.43 -17.85
C THR A 190 -6.09 -14.78 -16.89
N LEU A 191 -7.33 -14.67 -17.36
CA LEU A 191 -8.52 -15.03 -16.63
C LEU A 191 -9.01 -16.41 -17.09
N ILE A 192 -9.15 -17.33 -16.15
CA ILE A 192 -9.60 -18.71 -16.38
C ILE A 192 -10.93 -18.90 -15.67
N HIS A 193 -11.97 -19.22 -16.44
CA HIS A 193 -13.28 -19.64 -15.93
C HIS A 193 -13.33 -21.16 -15.98
N ILE A 194 -13.58 -21.80 -14.85
CA ILE A 194 -13.62 -23.27 -14.71
C ILE A 194 -15.02 -23.66 -14.26
N ASP A 195 -15.69 -24.50 -15.03
CA ASP A 195 -17.01 -25.01 -14.66
C ASP A 195 -16.86 -26.28 -13.79
N LEU A 196 -17.38 -26.22 -12.57
CA LEU A 196 -17.36 -27.31 -11.59
C LEU A 196 -18.43 -28.39 -11.88
N ASN A 197 -18.61 -28.74 -13.15
CA ASN A 197 -19.77 -29.48 -13.66
C ASN A 197 -19.77 -30.98 -13.30
N THR A 198 -19.71 -31.30 -12.01
CA THR A 198 -19.76 -32.67 -11.48
C THR A 198 -20.79 -32.81 -10.33
N PRO A 199 -21.67 -33.83 -10.38
CA PRO A 199 -22.71 -34.07 -9.36
C PRO A 199 -22.15 -34.63 -8.03
N SER A 200 -20.85 -34.91 -7.94
CA SER A 200 -20.17 -35.44 -6.75
C SER A 200 -19.25 -34.40 -6.11
N SER A 201 -19.79 -33.65 -5.15
CA SER A 201 -19.09 -32.71 -4.24
C SER A 201 -18.12 -31.71 -4.90
N SER A 202 -18.62 -30.51 -5.19
CA SER A 202 -17.84 -29.35 -5.67
C SER A 202 -16.60 -29.05 -4.81
N PHE A 203 -16.62 -29.40 -3.52
CA PHE A 203 -15.50 -29.23 -2.62
C PHE A 203 -14.27 -30.04 -3.03
N ASN A 204 -14.44 -31.29 -3.47
CA ASN A 204 -13.32 -32.14 -3.89
C ASN A 204 -12.67 -31.61 -5.17
N THR A 205 -13.47 -31.07 -6.09
CA THR A 205 -12.98 -30.45 -7.32
C THR A 205 -12.17 -29.19 -7.00
N ILE A 206 -12.68 -28.31 -6.13
CA ILE A 206 -11.94 -27.11 -5.68
C ILE A 206 -10.63 -27.49 -5.00
N HIS A 207 -10.66 -28.49 -4.10
CA HIS A 207 -9.44 -28.98 -3.44
C HIS A 207 -8.42 -29.53 -4.46
N SER A 208 -8.87 -30.38 -5.39
CA SER A 208 -8.02 -30.92 -6.46
C SER A 208 -7.40 -29.81 -7.31
N LEU A 209 -8.19 -28.79 -7.67
CA LEU A 209 -7.74 -27.64 -8.44
C LEU A 209 -6.65 -26.86 -7.72
N LEU A 210 -6.87 -26.49 -6.45
CA LEU A 210 -5.88 -25.76 -5.65
C LEU A 210 -4.60 -26.58 -5.44
N HIS A 211 -4.72 -27.89 -5.21
CA HIS A 211 -3.57 -28.77 -5.07
C HIS A 211 -2.77 -28.92 -6.38
N GLN A 212 -3.45 -28.92 -7.54
CA GLN A 212 -2.77 -28.92 -8.84
C GLN A 212 -2.00 -27.63 -9.10
N LEU A 213 -2.56 -26.48 -8.71
CA LEU A 213 -1.87 -25.19 -8.78
C LEU A 213 -0.61 -25.21 -7.92
N GLU A 214 -0.72 -25.62 -6.66
CA GLU A 214 0.40 -25.77 -5.72
C GLU A 214 1.50 -26.68 -6.28
N LYS A 215 1.15 -27.87 -6.76
CA LYS A 215 2.12 -28.84 -7.31
C LYS A 215 2.88 -28.30 -8.52
N LYS A 216 2.26 -27.42 -9.30
CA LYS A 216 2.87 -26.76 -10.46
C LYS A 216 3.56 -25.45 -10.11
N GLY A 217 3.50 -25.01 -8.85
CA GLY A 217 4.06 -23.74 -8.39
C GLY A 217 3.31 -22.52 -8.92
N ILE A 218 2.06 -22.68 -9.38
CA ILE A 218 1.26 -21.61 -9.97
C ILE A 218 0.51 -20.89 -8.86
N SER A 219 0.71 -19.58 -8.74
CA SER A 219 0.04 -18.75 -7.73
C SER A 219 -0.97 -17.79 -8.38
N PRO A 220 -2.28 -17.97 -8.17
CA PRO A 220 -3.28 -17.02 -8.68
C PRO A 220 -3.25 -15.71 -7.89
N ASP A 221 -3.41 -14.58 -8.60
CA ASP A 221 -3.50 -13.26 -7.97
C ASP A 221 -4.86 -13.03 -7.33
N LEU A 222 -5.93 -13.42 -8.04
CA LEU A 222 -7.31 -13.33 -7.55
C LEU A 222 -8.01 -14.67 -7.77
N VAL A 223 -8.88 -15.03 -6.82
CA VAL A 223 -9.71 -16.23 -6.87
C VAL A 223 -11.14 -15.84 -6.51
N SER A 224 -12.12 -16.26 -7.32
CA SER A 224 -13.54 -16.13 -7.02
C SER A 224 -14.23 -17.47 -7.23
N ILE A 225 -14.99 -17.91 -6.24
CA ILE A 225 -15.60 -19.25 -6.21
C ILE A 225 -17.11 -19.08 -6.05
N SER A 226 -17.86 -19.76 -6.90
CA SER A 226 -19.30 -19.94 -6.81
C SER A 226 -19.64 -21.43 -6.72
N GLN A 227 -20.91 -21.77 -6.57
CA GLN A 227 -21.34 -23.19 -6.50
C GLN A 227 -20.97 -23.99 -7.76
N GLN A 228 -20.96 -23.32 -8.92
CA GLN A 228 -20.79 -23.99 -10.22
C GLN A 228 -19.53 -23.56 -10.96
N LYS A 229 -18.86 -22.48 -10.55
CA LYS A 229 -17.71 -21.93 -11.27
C LYS A 229 -16.61 -21.47 -10.34
N VAL A 230 -15.37 -21.64 -10.79
CA VAL A 230 -14.18 -20.99 -10.20
C VAL A 230 -13.59 -20.05 -11.25
N LEU A 231 -13.30 -18.82 -10.85
CA LEU A 231 -12.56 -17.85 -11.65
C LEU A 231 -11.19 -17.65 -11.02
N LEU A 232 -10.15 -17.78 -11.84
CA LEU A 232 -8.76 -17.53 -11.46
C LEU A 232 -8.19 -16.43 -12.34
N ALA A 233 -7.63 -15.38 -11.74
CA ALA A 233 -6.86 -14.37 -12.43
C ALA A 233 -5.37 -14.56 -12.13
N LEU A 234 -4.55 -14.72 -13.16
CA LEU A 234 -3.12 -15.01 -13.03
C LEU A 234 -2.29 -14.08 -13.91
N THR A 235 -1.28 -13.42 -13.33
CA THR A 235 -0.27 -12.62 -14.04
C THR A 235 0.93 -13.46 -14.44
N GLU A 236 1.08 -14.65 -13.85
CA GLU A 236 2.18 -15.57 -14.15
C GLU A 236 2.14 -15.98 -15.63
N THR A 237 3.31 -16.14 -16.25
CA THR A 237 3.45 -16.63 -17.62
C THR A 237 4.46 -17.76 -17.65
N GLY A 238 4.25 -18.76 -18.51
CA GLY A 238 5.21 -19.84 -18.66
C GLY A 238 4.62 -21.16 -19.11
N LYS A 239 5.51 -22.14 -19.30
CA LYS A 239 5.16 -23.48 -19.79
C LYS A 239 4.23 -24.23 -18.83
N GLU A 240 4.41 -24.07 -17.53
CA GLU A 240 3.59 -24.76 -16.53
C GLU A 240 2.15 -24.24 -16.50
N LEU A 241 1.95 -22.93 -16.65
CA LEU A 241 0.62 -22.34 -16.81
C LEU A 241 -0.07 -22.86 -18.07
N GLU A 242 0.62 -22.89 -19.22
CA GLU A 242 0.04 -23.41 -20.46
C GLU A 242 -0.32 -24.90 -20.36
N LYS A 243 0.51 -25.71 -19.71
CA LYS A 243 0.17 -27.12 -19.39
C LYS A 243 -1.05 -27.21 -18.47
N PHE A 244 -1.16 -26.35 -17.47
CA PHE A 244 -2.31 -26.28 -16.59
C PHE A 244 -3.58 -25.94 -17.37
N ILE A 245 -3.56 -24.87 -18.17
CA ILE A 245 -4.68 -24.47 -19.04
C ILE A 245 -5.12 -25.62 -19.93
N HIS A 246 -4.18 -26.35 -20.55
CA HIS A 246 -4.51 -27.50 -21.39
C HIS A 246 -5.18 -28.63 -20.60
N THR A 247 -4.71 -28.90 -19.38
CA THR A 247 -5.28 -29.92 -18.49
C THR A 247 -6.72 -29.58 -18.11
N VAL A 248 -6.96 -28.35 -17.66
CA VAL A 248 -8.29 -27.90 -17.21
C VAL A 248 -9.28 -27.83 -18.38
N LYS A 249 -8.85 -27.36 -19.56
CA LYS A 249 -9.70 -27.36 -20.77
C LYS A 249 -10.17 -28.76 -21.18
N THR A 250 -9.37 -29.78 -20.91
CA THR A 250 -9.71 -31.17 -21.27
C THR A 250 -10.65 -31.81 -20.26
N ASN A 251 -10.53 -31.45 -18.98
CA ASN A 251 -11.18 -32.17 -17.88
C ASN A 251 -12.40 -31.44 -17.26
N GLU A 252 -12.43 -30.10 -17.30
CA GLU A 252 -13.30 -29.29 -16.42
C GLU A 252 -14.06 -28.19 -17.18
N PHE A 253 -14.17 -28.27 -18.52
CA PHE A 253 -14.83 -27.25 -19.36
C PHE A 253 -14.41 -25.82 -18.98
N ALA A 254 -13.17 -25.43 -19.32
CA ALA A 254 -12.66 -24.10 -19.02
C ALA A 254 -12.64 -23.13 -20.20
N GLU A 255 -13.10 -21.91 -19.95
CA GLU A 255 -12.91 -20.75 -20.82
C GLU A 255 -11.70 -19.94 -20.35
N VAL A 256 -10.86 -19.50 -21.29
CA VAL A 256 -9.65 -18.73 -20.97
C VAL A 256 -9.65 -17.46 -21.77
N LYS A 257 -9.61 -16.33 -21.07
CA LYS A 257 -9.47 -14.98 -21.62
C LYS A 257 -8.07 -14.46 -21.30
N ARG A 258 -7.32 -14.10 -22.35
CA ARG A 258 -6.00 -13.46 -22.23
C ARG A 258 -6.15 -11.95 -22.45
N ASP A 259 -5.06 -11.22 -22.27
CA ASP A 259 -5.01 -9.76 -22.42
C ASP A 259 -6.01 -9.03 -21.52
N MET A 260 -6.10 -9.50 -20.28
CA MET A 260 -6.85 -8.87 -19.20
C MET A 260 -5.92 -8.05 -18.31
N CYS A 261 -6.48 -7.21 -17.46
CA CYS A 261 -5.74 -6.56 -16.39
C CYS A 261 -6.56 -6.52 -15.10
N ILE A 262 -5.87 -6.43 -13.97
CA ILE A 262 -6.50 -6.18 -12.66
C ILE A 262 -6.43 -4.68 -12.39
N LEU A 263 -7.59 -4.05 -12.29
CA LEU A 263 -7.73 -2.69 -11.78
C LEU A 263 -7.99 -2.75 -10.28
N ALA A 264 -7.14 -2.14 -9.49
CA ALA A 264 -7.25 -2.14 -8.03
C ALA A 264 -7.33 -0.72 -7.48
N LEU A 265 -8.34 -0.48 -6.64
CA LEU A 265 -8.48 0.71 -5.81
C LEU A 265 -7.97 0.37 -4.41
N ILE A 266 -6.93 1.06 -3.98
CA ILE A 266 -6.27 0.89 -2.68
C ILE A 266 -6.89 1.87 -1.69
N THR A 267 -7.21 1.37 -0.51
CA THR A 267 -7.90 2.14 0.53
C THR A 267 -7.27 1.90 1.90
N PRO A 268 -7.37 2.87 2.82
CA PRO A 268 -7.18 2.61 4.24
C PRO A 268 -8.23 1.60 4.76
N PRO A 269 -7.95 0.87 5.85
CA PRO A 269 -8.83 -0.17 6.36
C PRO A 269 -10.16 0.34 6.93
N VAL A 270 -10.23 1.63 7.25
CA VAL A 270 -11.36 2.27 7.93
C VAL A 270 -12.40 2.87 6.98
N VAL A 271 -12.13 2.89 5.67
CA VAL A 271 -13.02 3.50 4.68
C VAL A 271 -14.28 2.66 4.45
N ASP A 272 -15.40 3.32 4.12
CA ASP A 272 -16.60 2.65 3.61
C ASP A 272 -16.34 2.08 2.20
N LYS A 273 -15.78 0.87 2.19
CA LYS A 273 -15.44 0.15 0.96
C LYS A 273 -16.66 -0.20 0.11
N LEU A 274 -17.84 -0.39 0.70
CA LEU A 274 -19.04 -0.72 -0.07
C LEU A 274 -19.44 0.47 -0.94
N SER A 275 -19.49 1.67 -0.35
CA SER A 275 -19.77 2.90 -1.10
C SER A 275 -18.75 3.13 -2.21
N LEU A 276 -17.45 2.95 -1.92
CA LEU A 276 -16.40 3.07 -2.94
C LEU A 276 -16.50 2.03 -4.06
N ALA A 277 -16.77 0.77 -3.72
CA ALA A 277 -16.96 -0.28 -4.70
C ALA A 277 -18.15 0.03 -5.61
N THR A 278 -19.27 0.51 -5.06
CA THR A 278 -20.41 0.96 -5.85
C THR A 278 -20.02 2.09 -6.79
N ARG A 279 -19.35 3.15 -6.31
CA ARG A 279 -18.91 4.27 -7.15
C ARG A 279 -18.00 3.80 -8.28
N MET A 280 -17.01 2.96 -7.97
CA MET A 280 -16.10 2.38 -8.95
C MET A 280 -16.86 1.59 -10.03
N LEU A 281 -17.78 0.71 -9.64
CA LEU A 281 -18.56 -0.09 -10.60
C LEU A 281 -19.54 0.75 -11.42
N THR A 282 -20.17 1.77 -10.82
CA THR A 282 -21.06 2.70 -11.53
C THR A 282 -20.31 3.43 -12.64
N VAL A 283 -19.14 4.00 -12.34
CA VAL A 283 -18.32 4.70 -13.35
C VAL A 283 -17.92 3.79 -14.50
N LEU A 284 -17.50 2.56 -14.20
CA LEU A 284 -17.13 1.58 -15.22
C LEU A 284 -18.35 1.23 -16.08
N SER A 285 -19.51 0.99 -15.46
CA SER A 285 -20.76 0.67 -16.14
C SER A 285 -21.25 1.80 -17.04
N GLU A 286 -21.25 3.04 -16.58
CA GLU A 286 -21.67 4.22 -17.36
C GLU A 286 -20.77 4.45 -18.59
N ASN A 287 -19.52 4.00 -18.51
CA ASN A 287 -18.55 4.11 -19.60
C ASN A 287 -18.45 2.85 -20.47
N ASN A 288 -19.37 1.90 -20.30
CA ASN A 288 -19.45 0.62 -21.01
C ASN A 288 -18.20 -0.26 -20.88
N ILE A 289 -17.49 -0.17 -19.75
CA ILE A 289 -16.32 -1.01 -19.47
C ILE A 289 -16.81 -2.30 -18.81
N MET A 290 -16.56 -3.43 -19.48
CA MET A 290 -17.03 -4.73 -19.01
C MET A 290 -16.16 -5.25 -17.87
N VAL A 291 -16.77 -5.52 -16.72
CA VAL A 291 -16.11 -6.14 -15.57
C VAL A 291 -16.36 -7.65 -15.59
N GLU A 292 -15.29 -8.44 -15.72
CA GLU A 292 -15.35 -9.90 -15.81
C GLU A 292 -15.27 -10.58 -14.45
N MET A 293 -14.63 -9.93 -13.49
CA MET A 293 -14.47 -10.44 -12.13
C MET A 293 -14.38 -9.27 -11.15
N ILE A 294 -14.96 -9.43 -9.96
CA ILE A 294 -14.82 -8.51 -8.85
C ILE A 294 -14.24 -9.29 -7.67
N SER A 295 -13.27 -8.69 -6.98
CA SER A 295 -12.70 -9.18 -5.74
C SER A 295 -12.83 -8.11 -4.67
N HIS A 296 -13.62 -8.41 -3.64
CA HIS A 296 -13.87 -7.53 -2.52
C HIS A 296 -14.09 -8.36 -1.25
N GLY A 297 -13.59 -7.89 -0.11
CA GLY A 297 -13.87 -8.44 1.21
C GLY A 297 -12.77 -9.34 1.80
N ALA A 298 -11.87 -9.89 0.98
CA ALA A 298 -10.73 -10.66 1.47
C ALA A 298 -9.64 -9.78 2.10
N SER A 299 -9.44 -8.56 1.55
CA SER A 299 -8.54 -7.55 2.10
C SER A 299 -9.34 -6.36 2.65
N ASN A 300 -8.77 -5.72 3.68
CA ASN A 300 -9.27 -4.45 4.19
C ASN A 300 -8.74 -3.24 3.43
N ASN A 301 -7.77 -3.45 2.55
CA ASN A 301 -7.00 -2.37 1.96
C ASN A 301 -7.16 -2.24 0.44
N ASN A 302 -8.00 -3.08 -0.18
CA ASN A 302 -8.25 -3.01 -1.61
C ASN A 302 -9.69 -3.35 -2.02
N ILE A 303 -10.05 -2.89 -3.22
CA ILE A 303 -11.15 -3.36 -4.05
C ILE A 303 -10.56 -3.59 -5.44
N ALA A 304 -10.69 -4.80 -5.99
CA ALA A 304 -10.11 -5.12 -7.28
C ALA A 304 -11.16 -5.66 -8.25
N CYS A 305 -10.97 -5.39 -9.54
CA CYS A 305 -11.76 -6.00 -10.60
C CYS A 305 -10.89 -6.36 -11.81
N VAL A 306 -11.32 -7.34 -12.59
CA VAL A 306 -10.66 -7.74 -13.83
C VAL A 306 -11.43 -7.19 -15.01
N ILE A 307 -10.72 -6.47 -15.88
CA ILE A 307 -11.26 -5.85 -17.10
C ILE A 307 -10.35 -6.16 -18.30
N SER A 308 -10.81 -5.85 -19.51
CA SER A 308 -9.97 -5.99 -20.71
C SER A 308 -8.80 -5.01 -20.64
N ASN A 309 -7.59 -5.48 -20.99
CA ASN A 309 -6.41 -4.62 -21.00
C ASN A 309 -6.51 -3.47 -22.02
N LYS A 310 -7.38 -3.59 -23.04
CA LYS A 310 -7.66 -2.51 -24.00
C LYS A 310 -8.29 -1.27 -23.34
N GLU A 311 -9.02 -1.47 -22.24
CA GLU A 311 -9.74 -0.41 -21.54
C GLU A 311 -8.99 0.08 -20.29
N SER A 312 -7.81 -0.48 -20.02
CA SER A 312 -7.07 -0.30 -18.77
C SER A 312 -6.82 1.18 -18.45
N ILE A 313 -6.18 1.92 -19.35
CA ILE A 313 -5.84 3.33 -19.16
C ILE A 313 -7.11 4.18 -18.92
N LYS A 314 -8.14 3.98 -19.74
CA LYS A 314 -9.43 4.69 -19.61
C LYS A 314 -10.07 4.40 -18.26
N ALA A 315 -10.13 3.13 -17.86
CA ALA A 315 -10.73 2.70 -16.60
C ALA A 315 -10.01 3.31 -15.40
N MET A 316 -8.68 3.28 -15.37
CA MET A 316 -7.91 3.89 -14.27
C MET A 316 -8.06 5.40 -14.22
N GLN A 317 -8.06 6.11 -15.35
CA GLN A 317 -8.30 7.55 -15.36
C GLN A 317 -9.69 7.90 -14.80
N LEU A 318 -10.72 7.19 -15.25
CA LEU A 318 -12.10 7.41 -14.79
C LEU A 318 -12.27 7.11 -13.30
N VAL A 319 -11.74 5.97 -12.84
CA VAL A 319 -11.84 5.58 -11.42
C VAL A 319 -10.98 6.51 -10.55
N HIS A 320 -9.83 6.97 -11.03
CA HIS A 320 -9.01 7.95 -10.32
C HIS A 320 -9.75 9.29 -10.18
N ASP A 321 -10.33 9.80 -11.27
CA ASP A 321 -11.07 11.06 -11.27
C ASP A 321 -12.28 11.00 -10.32
N GLU A 322 -13.11 9.96 -10.44
CA GLU A 322 -14.30 9.84 -9.60
C GLU A 322 -13.94 9.48 -8.15
N CYS A 323 -13.22 8.37 -7.93
CA CYS A 323 -13.07 7.84 -6.59
C CYS A 323 -12.09 8.66 -5.74
N ILE A 324 -11.03 9.23 -6.34
CA ILE A 324 -9.97 9.93 -5.62
C ILE A 324 -10.10 11.45 -5.76
N ILE A 325 -10.19 12.00 -6.98
CA ILE A 325 -10.18 13.46 -7.14
C ILE A 325 -11.46 14.09 -6.59
N GLU A 326 -12.63 13.52 -6.85
CA GLU A 326 -13.85 14.05 -6.25
C GLU A 326 -13.92 13.88 -4.73
N SER A 327 -13.35 12.80 -4.18
CA SER A 327 -13.35 12.63 -2.72
C SER A 327 -12.52 13.74 -2.06
N ILE A 328 -11.34 14.03 -2.62
CA ILE A 328 -10.48 15.12 -2.15
C ILE A 328 -11.20 16.47 -2.26
N SER A 329 -11.86 16.73 -3.40
CA SER A 329 -12.54 18.02 -3.65
C SER A 329 -13.71 18.25 -2.68
N LYS A 330 -14.53 17.22 -2.42
CA LYS A 330 -15.65 17.31 -1.44
C LYS A 330 -15.14 17.57 -0.02
N THR A 331 -13.99 17.01 0.34
CA THR A 331 -13.37 17.25 1.64
C THR A 331 -12.82 18.67 1.77
N ASP A 332 -12.21 19.21 0.73
CA ASP A 332 -11.69 20.58 0.74
C ASP A 332 -12.82 21.62 0.84
N GLU A 333 -13.93 21.45 0.13
CA GLU A 333 -15.13 22.30 0.28
C GLU A 333 -15.75 22.23 1.69
N LEU A 334 -15.74 21.05 2.31
CA LEU A 334 -16.23 20.89 3.68
C LEU A 334 -15.31 21.59 4.70
N LYS A 335 -14.00 21.56 4.47
CA LYS A 335 -13.03 22.29 5.31
C LYS A 335 -13.21 23.79 5.20
N GLU A 336 -13.40 24.31 3.98
CA GLU A 336 -13.67 25.74 3.76
C GLU A 336 -14.96 26.18 4.45
N LYS A 337 -16.05 25.41 4.32
CA LYS A 337 -17.32 25.72 5.02
C LYS A 337 -17.21 25.69 6.54
N ILE A 338 -16.48 24.72 7.11
CA ILE A 338 -16.25 24.66 8.56
C ILE A 338 -15.39 25.86 9.02
N PHE A 339 -14.40 26.25 8.21
CA PHE A 339 -13.55 27.40 8.51
C PHE A 339 -14.36 28.72 8.43
N GLU A 340 -15.25 28.87 7.46
CA GLU A 340 -16.18 30.00 7.36
C GLU A 340 -17.21 30.04 8.51
N GLU A 341 -17.74 28.89 8.93
CA GLU A 341 -18.63 28.78 10.10
C GLU A 341 -17.90 29.12 11.42
N GLU A 342 -16.62 28.77 11.57
CA GLU A 342 -15.80 29.18 12.72
C GLU A 342 -15.47 30.70 12.72
N ILE A 343 -15.34 31.32 11.54
CA ILE A 343 -15.11 32.77 11.42
C ILE A 343 -16.40 33.55 11.73
N THR A 344 -17.53 33.12 11.17
CA THR A 344 -18.83 33.77 11.42
C THR A 344 -19.29 33.64 12.88
N THR A 345 -19.07 32.48 13.53
CA THR A 345 -19.34 32.34 14.96
C THR A 345 -18.41 33.17 15.85
N SER A 346 -17.17 33.46 15.41
CA SER A 346 -16.28 34.36 16.13
C SER A 346 -16.58 35.85 15.88
N GLU A 347 -17.15 36.20 14.73
CA GLU A 347 -17.70 37.54 14.46
C GLU A 347 -19.01 37.80 15.24
N GLU A 348 -19.90 36.82 15.36
CA GLU A 348 -21.12 36.94 16.19
C GLU A 348 -20.79 37.18 17.67
N ILE A 349 -19.77 36.50 18.20
CA ILE A 349 -19.25 36.73 19.57
C ILE A 349 -18.62 38.13 19.71
N SER A 350 -18.03 38.67 18.63
CA SER A 350 -17.49 40.04 18.61
C SER A 350 -18.58 41.12 18.53
N THR A 351 -19.74 40.82 17.93
CA THR A 351 -20.90 41.74 17.91
C THR A 351 -21.65 41.75 19.24
N VAL A 352 -21.71 40.63 19.97
CA VAL A 352 -22.33 40.57 21.31
C VAL A 352 -21.47 41.28 22.37
N THR A 353 -20.17 41.47 22.14
CA THR A 353 -19.24 42.12 23.09
C THR A 353 -19.10 43.63 22.92
N LYS A 354 -19.72 44.25 21.91
CA LYS A 354 -19.71 45.72 21.72
C LYS A 354 -20.63 46.52 22.65
N ASP A 355 -21.53 45.86 23.41
CA ASP A 355 -22.43 46.52 24.37
C ASP A 355 -21.96 46.46 25.84
N SER A 356 -20.69 46.14 26.10
CA SER A 356 -20.12 46.29 27.44
C SER A 356 -18.75 46.97 27.40
N SER A 357 -18.75 48.26 27.71
CA SER A 357 -17.58 49.05 27.98
C SER A 357 -16.90 48.60 29.29
N VAL A 358 -15.73 47.96 29.22
CA VAL A 358 -14.57 48.20 30.11
C VAL A 358 -13.30 47.68 29.41
N ALA A 359 -12.27 48.51 29.37
CA ALA A 359 -10.97 48.22 28.80
C ALA A 359 -10.10 47.34 29.71
N THR A 360 -9.60 46.19 29.21
CA THR A 360 -8.30 45.64 29.63
C THR A 360 -7.70 44.63 28.62
N ALA A 361 -6.44 44.88 28.26
CA ALA A 361 -5.38 43.97 27.78
C ALA A 361 -5.69 42.89 26.72
N VAL A 362 -5.12 43.12 25.53
CA VAL A 362 -4.95 42.18 24.42
C VAL A 362 -4.09 40.98 24.85
N ALA A 363 -4.65 39.76 24.80
CA ALA A 363 -3.90 38.51 24.82
C ALA A 363 -4.35 37.63 23.64
N LYS A 364 -3.41 37.27 22.75
CA LYS A 364 -3.61 36.36 21.62
C LYS A 364 -4.10 34.98 22.12
N PRO A 365 -5.14 34.36 21.55
CA PRO A 365 -5.55 33.02 21.98
C PRO A 365 -4.59 31.96 21.41
N SER A 366 -4.21 31.01 22.27
CA SER A 366 -3.37 29.86 21.96
C SER A 366 -4.15 28.77 21.21
N LYS A 367 -3.48 28.11 20.25
CA LYS A 367 -4.02 27.08 19.34
C LYS A 367 -4.71 25.88 20.03
N SER A 368 -4.53 25.68 21.34
CA SER A 368 -5.04 24.50 22.06
C SER A 368 -6.56 24.48 22.28
N LYS A 369 -7.24 25.63 22.30
CA LYS A 369 -8.72 25.66 22.48
C LYS A 369 -9.50 25.30 21.21
N LYS A 370 -8.97 25.61 20.01
CA LYS A 370 -9.58 25.27 18.70
C LYS A 370 -9.76 23.75 18.51
N ILE A 371 -8.77 22.97 18.96
CA ILE A 371 -8.71 21.52 18.72
C ILE A 371 -9.74 20.75 19.58
N SER A 372 -10.09 21.27 20.76
CA SER A 372 -11.07 20.63 21.65
C SER A 372 -12.50 20.64 21.09
N SER A 373 -12.86 21.68 20.34
CA SER A 373 -14.19 21.85 19.76
C SER A 373 -14.43 20.92 18.57
N ILE A 374 -13.42 20.74 17.71
CA ILE A 374 -13.45 19.84 16.55
C ILE A 374 -13.58 18.37 17.00
N LYS A 375 -12.78 17.93 17.99
CA LYS A 375 -12.90 16.57 18.56
C LYS A 375 -14.27 16.32 19.19
N LYS A 376 -14.90 17.34 19.79
CA LYS A 376 -16.24 17.24 20.37
C LYS A 376 -17.32 17.09 19.30
N PHE A 377 -17.20 17.83 18.19
CA PHE A 377 -18.17 17.81 17.08
C PHE A 377 -18.20 16.45 16.34
N PHE A 378 -17.03 15.88 16.02
CA PHE A 378 -16.96 14.55 15.40
C PHE A 378 -17.42 13.42 16.34
N ARG A 379 -17.17 13.55 17.66
CA ARG A 379 -17.67 12.59 18.67
C ARG A 379 -19.20 12.65 18.82
N LEU A 380 -19.80 13.84 18.72
CA LEU A 380 -21.25 14.05 18.73
C LEU A 380 -21.93 13.45 17.48
N ARG A 381 -21.31 13.53 16.30
CA ARG A 381 -21.84 12.94 15.06
C ARG A 381 -21.80 11.41 15.07
N ARG A 382 -20.78 10.82 15.72
CA ARG A 382 -20.66 9.35 15.92
C ARG A 382 -21.79 8.80 16.81
N ASN A 383 -22.20 9.54 17.84
CA ASN A 383 -23.32 9.14 18.71
C ASN A 383 -24.71 9.32 18.07
N LYS A 384 -24.87 10.27 17.13
CA LYS A 384 -26.14 10.46 16.40
C LYS A 384 -26.42 9.38 15.33
N ARG A 385 -25.39 8.70 14.81
CA ARG A 385 -25.59 7.57 13.86
C ARG A 385 -25.97 6.25 14.52
N ASN A 386 -25.67 6.07 15.82
CA ASN A 386 -26.03 4.87 16.59
C ASN A 386 -27.38 4.98 17.32
N SER A 387 -28.17 6.02 17.06
CA SER A 387 -29.49 6.25 17.68
C SER A 387 -30.61 6.35 16.64
N VAL A 388 -30.65 5.40 15.70
CA VAL A 388 -31.89 5.05 14.99
C VAL A 388 -32.32 3.69 15.53
N GLU A 389 -33.01 3.73 16.66
CA GLU A 389 -33.71 2.58 17.23
C GLU A 389 -34.86 2.16 16.32
N VAL A 390 -34.90 0.84 16.12
CA VAL A 390 -36.02 0.06 15.60
C VAL A 390 -37.32 0.44 16.33
N LYS A 391 -38.35 0.78 15.55
CA LYS A 391 -39.75 0.63 15.94
C LYS A 391 -40.44 -0.28 14.95
#